data_AF-A0A966P9B8-F1
#
_entry.id   AF-A0A966P9B8-F1
#
_cell.length_a   1.000
_cell.length_b   1.000
_cell.length_c   1.000
_cell.angle_alpha   90.00
_cell.angle_beta   90.00
_cell.angle_gamma   90.00
#
_symmetry.space_group_name_H-M   'P 1'
#
loop_
_entity.id
_entity.type
_entity.pdbx_description
1 polymer ?
#
loop_
_entity_poly.entity_id
_entity_poly.type
_entity_poly.pdbx_seq_one_letter_code
_entity_poly.pdbx_strand_id
1 'polypeptide(L)'
;MQKRSIRILALSIALLLSALPNSPTASAAKKKPIPATSPKPVWPPKGFKEIDGVFAKVPSSEELIGLLSAKRSLQKFLEQCEEFACGAVFVAAERGCTWWEVNSTLRKVNASTLTKDRIGTLVTYAKGTDSREQGTIFLVSEEPVDLSVSVGNIRVICHREKTNIPKPGNIYNKISAGDK
;
A
#
# COMPACT_ATOMS: atom_id res chain seq x y z
N MET A 1 -57.11 -8.43 -55.70
CA MET A 1 -58.37 -7.72 -55.99
C MET A 1 -58.76 -6.98 -54.71
N GLN A 2 -59.16 -5.72 -54.61
CA GLN A 2 -59.52 -4.63 -55.52
C GLN A 2 -59.66 -3.40 -54.58
N LYS A 3 -58.80 -2.38 -54.66
CA LYS A 3 -58.95 -1.13 -55.44
C LYS A 3 -59.87 -0.07 -54.79
N ARG A 4 -59.37 1.17 -54.82
CA ARG A 4 -60.04 2.51 -54.77
C ARG A 4 -59.99 3.22 -53.40
N SER A 5 -59.21 4.28 -53.19
CA SER A 5 -59.11 5.62 -53.85
C SER A 5 -60.03 6.66 -53.21
N ILE A 6 -59.59 7.93 -53.23
CA ILE A 6 -60.36 9.21 -53.15
C ILE A 6 -60.61 9.71 -51.70
N ARG A 7 -60.37 10.97 -51.29
CA ARG A 7 -59.98 12.23 -51.96
C ARG A 7 -59.34 13.21 -50.97
N ILE A 8 -58.53 14.09 -51.56
CA ILE A 8 -57.98 15.35 -51.05
C ILE A 8 -59.11 16.26 -50.55
N LEU A 9 -58.91 16.93 -49.40
CA LEU A 9 -59.29 18.33 -49.26
C LEU A 9 -58.29 19.03 -48.33
N ALA A 10 -57.52 19.94 -48.92
CA ALA A 10 -56.70 20.90 -48.22
C ALA A 10 -57.60 21.94 -47.52
N LEU A 11 -57.30 22.27 -46.27
CA LEU A 11 -57.65 23.56 -45.70
C LEU A 11 -56.41 24.17 -45.07
N SER A 12 -55.77 25.02 -45.87
CA SER A 12 -54.81 26.03 -45.45
C SER A 12 -55.47 27.05 -44.53
N ILE A 13 -54.97 27.18 -43.30
CA ILE A 13 -55.07 28.43 -42.53
C ILE A 13 -53.66 28.77 -42.05
N ALA A 14 -53.18 29.88 -42.59
CA ALA A 14 -51.87 30.44 -42.37
C ALA A 14 -51.91 31.43 -41.19
N LEU A 15 -50.79 31.42 -40.43
CA LEU A 15 -50.26 32.44 -39.53
C LEU A 15 -51.13 33.00 -38.38
N LEU A 16 -50.59 32.87 -37.16
CA LEU A 16 -50.29 34.03 -36.31
C LEU A 16 -49.06 33.72 -35.44
N LEU A 17 -47.99 34.48 -35.72
CA LEU A 17 -46.75 34.56 -34.95
C LEU A 17 -47.05 35.08 -33.54
N SER A 18 -46.59 34.37 -32.51
CA SER A 18 -46.13 35.00 -31.28
C SER A 18 -44.77 34.42 -30.91
N ALA A 19 -43.76 35.27 -31.05
CA ALA A 19 -42.38 34.98 -30.74
C ALA A 19 -42.21 34.74 -29.23
N LEU A 20 -41.74 33.56 -28.86
CA LEU A 20 -41.12 33.31 -27.56
C LEU A 20 -39.60 33.52 -27.73
N PRO A 21 -38.93 34.26 -26.84
CA PRO A 21 -37.50 34.52 -26.96
C PRO A 21 -36.70 33.23 -26.76
N ASN A 22 -35.82 32.95 -27.73
CA ASN A 22 -34.75 31.97 -27.64
C ASN A 22 -33.88 32.27 -26.42
N SER A 23 -34.03 31.51 -25.34
CA SER A 23 -32.95 31.36 -24.36
C SER A 23 -31.96 30.34 -24.91
N PRO A 24 -30.69 30.70 -25.15
CA PRO A 24 -29.68 29.70 -25.46
C PRO A 24 -29.52 28.85 -24.21
N THR A 25 -29.89 27.57 -24.31
CA THR A 25 -29.45 26.56 -23.35
C THR A 25 -27.94 26.47 -23.51
N ALA A 26 -27.21 27.27 -22.73
CA ALA A 26 -25.78 27.16 -22.59
C ALA A 26 -25.51 25.71 -22.18
N SER A 27 -24.87 24.96 -23.08
CA SER A 27 -24.35 23.64 -22.78
C SER A 27 -23.34 23.84 -21.66
N ALA A 28 -23.79 23.62 -20.42
CA ALA A 28 -22.92 23.59 -19.27
C ALA A 28 -21.99 22.40 -19.47
N ALA A 29 -20.80 22.68 -20.01
CA ALA A 29 -19.71 21.74 -20.05
C ALA A 29 -19.53 21.19 -18.64
N LYS A 30 -19.90 19.92 -18.43
CA LYS A 30 -19.70 19.22 -17.16
C LYS A 30 -18.20 19.26 -16.89
N LYS A 31 -17.77 20.14 -15.99
CA LYS A 31 -16.39 20.19 -15.50
C LYS A 31 -16.08 18.79 -14.99
N LYS A 32 -15.13 18.12 -15.66
CA LYS A 32 -14.61 16.82 -15.24
C LYS A 32 -14.19 16.98 -13.77
N PRO A 33 -14.64 16.12 -12.84
CA PRO A 33 -14.25 16.22 -11.44
C PRO A 33 -12.72 16.26 -11.38
N ILE A 34 -12.18 17.34 -10.83
CA ILE A 34 -10.75 17.43 -10.54
C ILE A 34 -10.47 16.26 -9.59
N PRO A 35 -9.55 15.34 -9.92
CA PRO A 35 -9.21 14.25 -9.02
C PRO A 35 -8.88 14.87 -7.66
N ALA A 36 -9.54 14.41 -6.60
CA ALA A 36 -9.26 14.88 -5.26
C ALA A 36 -7.76 14.67 -5.01
N THR A 37 -6.99 15.76 -4.96
CA THR A 37 -5.59 15.70 -4.57
C THR A 37 -5.58 15.19 -3.14
N SER A 38 -5.14 13.96 -2.93
CA SER A 38 -4.96 13.42 -1.59
C SER A 38 -4.17 14.44 -0.76
N PRO A 39 -4.62 14.77 0.46
CA PRO A 39 -3.93 15.73 1.29
C PRO A 39 -2.46 15.30 1.43
N LYS A 40 -1.56 16.29 1.40
CA LYS A 40 -0.13 16.02 1.54
C LYS A 40 0.09 15.26 2.85
N PRO A 41 0.87 14.17 2.86
CA PRO A 41 1.15 13.41 4.07
C PRO A 41 1.69 14.33 5.17
N VAL A 42 1.18 14.17 6.39
CA VAL A 42 1.66 14.91 7.56
C VAL A 42 3.11 14.48 7.86
N TRP A 43 3.99 15.45 8.07
CA TRP A 43 5.40 15.25 8.32
C TRP A 43 5.84 15.97 9.62
N PRO A 44 6.63 15.33 10.50
CA PRO A 44 7.09 13.94 10.45
C PRO A 44 5.94 12.92 10.64
N PRO A 45 6.12 11.66 10.23
CA PRO A 45 5.09 10.63 10.37
C PRO A 45 4.75 10.36 11.84
N LYS A 46 3.47 10.49 12.21
CA LYS A 46 3.04 10.34 13.60
C LYS A 46 3.28 8.92 14.11
N GLY A 47 3.86 8.82 15.32
CA GLY A 47 4.10 7.55 16.01
C GLY A 47 5.33 6.77 15.54
N PHE A 48 6.10 7.32 14.59
CA PHE A 48 7.38 6.73 14.19
C PHE A 48 8.45 7.12 15.20
N LYS A 49 9.39 6.20 15.43
CA LYS A 49 10.66 6.52 16.09
C LYS A 49 11.59 7.15 15.07
N GLU A 50 12.31 8.18 15.48
CA GLU A 50 13.23 8.93 14.63
C GLU A 50 14.66 8.79 15.14
N ILE A 51 15.60 8.56 14.22
CA ILE A 51 17.05 8.61 14.44
C ILE A 51 17.68 9.18 13.17
N ASP A 52 18.37 10.32 13.27
CA ASP A 52 19.12 10.95 12.18
C ASP A 52 18.33 11.17 10.87
N GLY A 53 17.07 11.55 11.00
CA GLY A 53 16.14 11.78 9.89
C GLY A 53 15.65 10.48 9.22
N VAL A 54 15.84 9.33 9.86
CA VAL A 54 15.25 8.04 9.50
C VAL A 54 14.14 7.73 10.48
N PHE A 55 12.96 7.42 9.95
CA PHE A 55 11.74 7.17 10.71
C PHE A 55 11.33 5.72 10.53
N ALA A 56 11.04 5.02 11.62
CA ALA A 56 10.52 3.66 11.56
C ALA A 56 9.42 3.39 12.59
N LYS A 57 8.47 2.54 12.22
CA LYS A 57 7.39 2.09 13.11
C LYS A 57 6.98 0.66 12.79
N VAL A 58 6.78 -0.15 13.81
CA VAL A 58 6.06 -1.43 13.65
C VAL A 58 4.56 -1.11 13.57
N PRO A 59 3.87 -1.44 12.47
CA PRO A 59 2.47 -1.10 12.30
C PRO A 59 1.60 -1.80 13.34
N SER A 60 0.50 -1.16 13.75
CA SER A 60 -0.56 -1.88 14.46
C SER A 60 -1.27 -2.83 13.49
N SER A 61 -2.03 -3.79 14.04
CA SER A 61 -2.85 -4.71 13.23
C SER A 61 -3.82 -3.94 12.33
N GLU A 62 -4.43 -2.87 12.85
CA GLU A 62 -5.38 -2.02 12.12
C GLU A 62 -4.71 -1.28 10.95
N GLU A 63 -3.52 -0.73 11.18
CA GLU A 63 -2.75 -0.03 10.15
C GLU A 63 -2.30 -0.99 9.05
N LEU A 64 -1.88 -2.20 9.43
CA LEU A 64 -1.46 -3.22 8.48
C LEU A 64 -2.65 -3.71 7.64
N ILE A 65 -3.78 -4.03 8.27
CA ILE A 65 -5.01 -4.46 7.59
C ILE A 65 -5.51 -3.37 6.64
N GLY A 66 -5.52 -2.11 7.07
CA GLY A 66 -5.94 -0.98 6.23
C GLY A 66 -5.05 -0.81 5.00
N LEU A 67 -3.73 -0.96 5.18
CA LEU A 67 -2.76 -0.88 4.08
C LEU A 67 -2.89 -2.03 3.09
N LEU A 68 -3.06 -3.26 3.58
CA LEU A 68 -3.27 -4.45 2.75
C LEU A 68 -4.58 -4.38 1.95
N SER A 69 -5.63 -3.83 2.57
CA SER A 69 -6.93 -3.61 1.91
C SER A 69 -6.83 -2.58 0.78
N ALA A 70 -5.95 -1.58 0.93
CA ALA A 70 -5.76 -0.51 -0.06
C ALA A 70 -4.79 -0.87 -1.20
N LYS A 71 -3.84 -1.80 -1.00
CA LYS A 71 -2.78 -2.10 -1.96
C LYS A 71 -2.73 -3.59 -2.35
N ARG A 72 -3.35 -3.92 -3.48
CA ARG A 72 -3.34 -5.30 -4.03
C ARG A 72 -1.95 -5.89 -4.27
N SER A 73 -0.97 -5.05 -4.61
CA SER A 73 0.41 -5.49 -4.82
C SER A 73 1.05 -6.11 -3.58
N LEU A 74 0.48 -5.88 -2.39
CA LEU A 74 0.98 -6.41 -1.13
C LEU A 74 0.33 -7.73 -0.75
N GLN A 75 -0.70 -8.20 -1.48
CA GLN A 75 -1.38 -9.46 -1.23
C GLN A 75 -0.44 -10.67 -1.37
N LYS A 76 0.55 -10.61 -2.27
CA LYS A 76 1.57 -11.66 -2.39
C LYS A 76 2.29 -11.92 -1.06
N PHE A 77 2.54 -10.88 -0.27
CA PHE A 77 3.16 -11.06 1.04
C PHE A 77 2.22 -11.75 2.02
N LEU A 78 0.90 -11.56 1.89
CA LEU A 78 -0.07 -12.26 2.73
C LEU A 78 -0.01 -13.77 2.49
N GLU A 79 0.01 -14.20 1.23
CA GLU A 79 0.14 -15.63 0.88
C GLU A 79 1.39 -16.24 1.53
N GLN A 80 2.52 -15.52 1.49
CA GLN A 80 3.74 -15.97 2.17
C GLN A 80 3.62 -15.99 3.70
N CYS A 81 2.84 -15.07 4.28
CA CYS A 81 2.65 -14.97 5.72
C CYS A 81 1.57 -15.92 6.27
N GLU A 82 0.82 -16.59 5.40
CA GLU A 82 0.00 -17.74 5.75
C GLU A 82 0.86 -19.01 5.94
N GLU A 83 1.99 -19.10 5.23
CA GLU A 83 2.91 -20.24 5.33
C GLU A 83 4.05 -19.99 6.34
N PHE A 84 4.56 -18.76 6.39
CA PHE A 84 5.75 -18.41 7.16
C PHE A 84 5.51 -17.31 8.20
N ALA A 85 6.30 -17.33 9.27
CA ALA A 85 6.32 -16.28 10.27
C ALA A 85 6.80 -14.96 9.66
N CYS A 86 5.96 -13.93 9.79
CA CYS A 86 6.18 -12.62 9.19
C CYS A 86 6.18 -11.47 10.19
N GLY A 87 6.78 -10.36 9.76
CA GLY A 87 6.61 -9.05 10.38
C GLY A 87 6.45 -7.97 9.32
N ALA A 88 6.20 -6.74 9.76
CA ALA A 88 6.20 -5.58 8.88
C ALA A 88 6.81 -4.37 9.61
N VAL A 89 7.39 -3.46 8.84
CA VAL A 89 7.86 -2.18 9.34
C VAL A 89 7.51 -1.08 8.35
N PHE A 90 6.94 0.01 8.86
CA PHE A 90 6.80 1.24 8.10
C PHE A 90 8.08 2.05 8.24
N VAL A 91 8.56 2.59 7.13
CA VAL A 91 9.82 3.34 7.06
C VAL A 91 9.59 4.65 6.32
N ALA A 92 10.34 5.68 6.68
CA ALA A 92 10.41 6.93 5.92
C ALA A 92 11.75 7.62 6.17
N ALA A 93 12.17 8.50 5.27
CA ALA A 93 13.40 9.25 5.44
C ALA A 93 13.21 10.72 5.02
N GLU A 94 13.73 11.64 5.84
CA GLU A 94 13.70 13.08 5.56
C GLU A 94 14.27 13.41 4.19
N ARG A 95 15.44 12.85 3.86
CA ARG A 95 16.17 13.08 2.60
C ARG A 95 16.03 11.93 1.59
N GLY A 96 15.07 11.04 1.82
CA GLY A 96 14.93 9.82 1.04
C GLY A 96 15.99 8.78 1.38
N CYS A 97 15.81 7.61 0.80
CA CYS A 97 16.61 6.44 1.00
C CYS A 97 16.81 5.71 -0.33
N THR A 98 18.05 5.36 -0.68
CA THR A 98 18.32 4.65 -1.93
C THR A 98 17.87 3.20 -1.84
N TRP A 99 18.11 2.56 -0.68
CA TRP A 99 17.61 1.23 -0.36
C TRP A 99 17.55 1.05 1.16
N TRP A 100 16.71 0.12 1.60
CA TRP A 100 16.49 -0.17 3.00
C TRP A 100 17.09 -1.52 3.38
N GLU A 101 17.69 -1.56 4.55
CA GLU A 101 18.08 -2.79 5.22
C GLU A 101 17.34 -2.88 6.55
N VAL A 102 16.74 -4.04 6.81
CA VAL A 102 16.07 -4.32 8.07
C VAL A 102 16.68 -5.57 8.68
N ASN A 103 17.34 -5.40 9.82
CA ASN A 103 17.83 -6.50 10.64
C ASN A 103 16.80 -6.83 11.71
N SER A 104 16.47 -8.11 11.86
CA SER A 104 15.49 -8.58 12.82
C SER A 104 15.84 -9.99 13.32
N THR A 105 15.12 -10.42 14.36
CA THR A 105 15.31 -11.74 14.96
C THR A 105 13.97 -12.46 15.07
N LEU A 106 14.00 -13.77 14.87
CA LEU A 106 12.87 -14.63 15.17
C LEU A 106 13.03 -15.22 16.56
N ARG A 107 11.96 -15.20 17.33
CA ARG A 107 11.92 -15.79 18.66
C ARG A 107 10.71 -16.69 18.81
N LYS A 108 10.91 -17.84 19.45
CA LYS A 108 9.86 -18.80 19.80
C LYS A 108 9.65 -18.83 21.31
N VAL A 109 8.40 -18.83 21.76
CA VAL A 109 8.08 -19.03 23.17
C VAL A 109 8.38 -20.48 23.53
N ASN A 110 9.24 -20.68 24.52
CA ASN A 110 9.51 -21.98 25.12
C ASN A 110 8.38 -22.30 26.10
N ALA A 111 7.66 -23.41 25.87
CA ALA A 111 6.50 -23.78 26.68
C ALA A 111 6.85 -24.11 28.13
N SER A 112 8.08 -24.57 28.40
CA SER A 112 8.51 -24.98 29.74
C SER A 112 8.99 -23.80 30.58
N THR A 113 9.71 -22.86 29.97
CA THR A 113 10.31 -21.71 30.68
C THR A 113 9.51 -20.42 30.51
N LEU A 114 8.55 -20.40 29.58
CA LEU A 114 7.80 -19.22 29.13
C LEU A 114 8.68 -18.08 28.58
N THR A 115 9.96 -18.36 28.30
CA THR A 115 10.90 -17.40 27.72
C THR A 115 10.80 -17.37 26.20
N LYS A 116 11.19 -16.24 25.60
CA LYS A 116 11.29 -16.10 24.13
C LYS A 116 12.72 -16.40 23.68
N ASP A 117 12.95 -17.61 23.22
CA ASP A 117 14.25 -18.06 22.75
C ASP A 117 14.46 -17.64 21.29
N ARG A 118 15.65 -17.13 20.96
CA ARG A 118 15.99 -16.78 19.58
C ARG A 118 16.18 -18.06 18.77
N ILE A 119 15.44 -18.17 17.66
CA ILE A 119 15.50 -19.31 16.73
C ILE A 119 16.11 -18.96 15.38
N GLY A 120 16.36 -17.67 15.12
CA GLY A 120 17.05 -17.25 13.91
C GLY A 120 17.20 -15.73 13.79
N THR A 121 17.90 -15.31 12.75
CA THR A 121 18.05 -13.92 12.34
C THR A 121 17.49 -13.72 10.93
N LEU A 122 16.98 -12.53 10.66
CA LEU A 122 16.41 -12.18 9.36
C LEU A 122 16.95 -10.82 8.94
N VAL A 123 17.52 -10.79 7.74
CA VAL A 123 17.92 -9.57 7.04
C VAL A 123 17.00 -9.38 5.84
N THR A 124 16.35 -8.23 5.76
CA THR A 124 15.48 -7.89 4.63
C THR A 124 16.03 -6.67 3.91
N TYR A 125 16.25 -6.83 2.60
CA TYR A 125 16.60 -5.72 1.71
C TYR A 125 15.37 -5.28 0.93
N ALA A 126 15.12 -3.98 0.88
CA ALA A 126 13.99 -3.42 0.17
C ALA A 126 14.38 -2.21 -0.69
N LYS A 127 13.56 -1.95 -1.72
CA LYS A 127 13.70 -0.78 -2.57
C LYS A 127 13.57 0.49 -1.71
N GLY A 128 14.39 1.50 -2.02
CA GLY A 128 14.34 2.81 -1.40
C GLY A 128 13.03 3.56 -1.55
N THR A 129 12.96 4.70 -0.88
CA THR A 129 11.83 5.63 -0.85
C THR A 129 12.32 7.05 -1.11
N ASP A 130 11.49 7.85 -1.75
CA ASP A 130 11.78 9.26 -1.97
C ASP A 130 11.78 10.06 -0.65
N SER A 131 12.22 11.33 -0.72
CA SER A 131 12.19 12.25 0.41
C SER A 131 10.77 12.39 0.94
N ARG A 132 10.62 12.13 2.24
CA ARG A 132 9.35 12.18 2.97
C ARG A 132 8.27 11.23 2.45
N GLU A 133 8.67 10.19 1.71
CA GLU A 133 7.80 9.09 1.32
C GLU A 133 7.81 7.99 2.39
N GLN A 134 6.62 7.44 2.69
CA GLN A 134 6.48 6.29 3.58
C GLN A 134 6.47 4.98 2.78
N GLY A 135 7.34 4.06 3.12
CA GLY A 135 7.38 2.69 2.61
C GLY A 135 6.86 1.68 3.62
N THR A 136 6.47 0.51 3.14
CA THR A 136 6.17 -0.67 3.96
C THR A 136 7.09 -1.80 3.52
N ILE A 137 7.81 -2.38 4.48
CA ILE A 137 8.69 -3.51 4.25
C ILE A 137 8.13 -4.70 5.01
N PHE A 138 7.85 -5.79 4.29
CA PHE A 138 7.46 -7.07 4.87
C PHE A 138 8.71 -7.91 5.16
N LEU A 139 8.77 -8.47 6.36
CA LEU A 139 9.86 -9.29 6.86
C LEU A 139 9.38 -10.74 6.82
N VAL A 140 9.80 -11.51 5.81
CA VAL A 140 9.35 -12.90 5.62
C VAL A 140 10.49 -13.83 5.96
N SER A 141 10.31 -14.74 6.90
CA SER A 141 11.42 -15.49 7.47
C SER A 141 11.61 -16.91 6.95
N GLU A 142 10.71 -17.46 6.13
CA GLU A 142 10.75 -18.89 5.76
C GLU A 142 10.70 -19.89 6.95
N GLU A 143 10.58 -19.42 8.20
CA GLU A 143 10.23 -20.27 9.34
C GLU A 143 8.72 -20.51 9.30
N PRO A 144 8.23 -21.77 9.43
CA PRO A 144 6.80 -22.06 9.38
C PRO A 144 5.99 -21.21 10.37
N VAL A 145 4.79 -20.82 9.97
CA VAL A 145 3.89 -20.05 10.82
C VAL A 145 3.56 -20.84 12.10
N ASP A 146 3.72 -20.20 13.24
CA ASP A 146 3.45 -20.75 14.58
C ASP A 146 3.11 -19.58 15.51
N LEU A 147 2.02 -19.69 16.27
CA LEU A 147 1.56 -18.63 17.19
C LEU A 147 2.56 -18.30 18.30
N SER A 148 3.49 -19.21 18.60
CA SER A 148 4.58 -19.00 19.55
C SER A 148 5.79 -18.31 18.92
N VAL A 149 5.84 -18.16 17.60
CA VAL A 149 6.94 -17.51 16.86
C VAL A 149 6.59 -16.05 16.59
N SER A 150 7.56 -15.17 16.79
CA SER A 150 7.41 -13.74 16.54
C SER A 150 8.68 -13.13 15.96
N VAL A 151 8.49 -12.18 15.04
CA VAL A 151 9.56 -11.32 14.51
C VAL A 151 9.72 -10.11 15.44
N GLY A 152 10.95 -9.83 15.86
CA GLY A 152 11.23 -8.74 16.79
C GLY A 152 12.68 -8.27 16.73
N ASN A 153 13.06 -7.37 17.64
CA ASN A 153 14.37 -6.71 17.65
C ASN A 153 14.72 -6.06 16.29
N ILE A 154 13.74 -5.34 15.73
CA ILE A 154 13.81 -4.74 14.40
C ILE A 154 14.70 -3.50 14.43
N ARG A 155 15.70 -3.47 13.56
CA ARG A 155 16.60 -2.34 13.31
C ARG A 155 16.55 -1.99 11.83
N VAL A 156 16.13 -0.76 11.55
CA VAL A 156 16.03 -0.21 10.19
C VAL A 156 17.25 0.64 9.90
N ILE A 157 17.85 0.45 8.73
CA ILE A 157 18.99 1.20 8.24
C ILE A 157 18.61 1.78 6.88
N CYS A 158 18.85 3.08 6.72
CA CYS A 158 18.68 3.75 5.45
C CYS A 158 20.04 3.93 4.77
N HIS A 159 20.19 3.31 3.60
CA HIS A 159 21.38 3.43 2.77
C HIS A 159 21.15 4.45 1.66
N ARG A 160 22.13 5.33 1.43
CA ARG A 160 22.02 6.46 0.49
C ARG A 160 23.02 6.40 -0.65
N GLU A 161 24.03 5.56 -0.52
CA GLU A 161 24.93 5.17 -1.59
C GLU A 161 24.16 4.55 -2.76
N LYS A 162 24.69 4.73 -3.97
CA LYS A 162 24.08 4.26 -5.22
C LYS A 162 24.81 3.05 -5.83
N THR A 163 25.79 2.51 -5.11
CA THR A 163 26.63 1.39 -5.52
C THR A 163 26.37 0.20 -4.60
N ASN A 164 26.67 -1.01 -5.08
CA ASN A 164 26.55 -2.26 -4.31
C ASN A 164 25.16 -2.49 -3.67
N ILE A 165 24.10 -2.02 -4.33
CA ILE A 165 22.72 -2.17 -3.84
C ILE A 165 22.34 -3.67 -3.91
N PRO A 166 22.00 -4.31 -2.78
CA PRO A 166 21.59 -5.71 -2.78
C PRO A 166 20.25 -5.88 -3.50
N LYS A 167 20.04 -7.05 -4.09
CA LYS A 167 18.74 -7.41 -4.66
C LYS A 167 17.69 -7.46 -3.52
N PRO A 168 16.51 -6.83 -3.67
CA PRO A 168 15.46 -6.93 -2.67
C PRO A 168 15.08 -8.38 -2.39
N GLY A 169 14.89 -8.70 -1.11
CA GLY A 169 14.64 -10.06 -0.66
C GLY A 169 14.79 -10.21 0.85
N ASN A 170 14.47 -11.41 1.31
CA ASN A 170 14.60 -11.81 2.71
C ASN A 170 15.66 -12.90 2.82
N ILE A 171 16.52 -12.80 3.82
CA ILE A 171 17.58 -13.77 4.10
C ILE A 171 17.41 -14.21 5.54
N TYR A 172 16.86 -15.40 5.72
CA TYR A 172 16.70 -16.02 7.02
C TYR A 172 17.83 -16.97 7.32
N ASN A 173 18.40 -16.84 8.52
CA ASN A 173 19.40 -17.76 9.05
C ASN A 173 18.82 -18.42 10.30
N LYS A 174 18.45 -19.70 10.17
CA LYS A 174 17.99 -20.52 11.28
C LYS A 174 19.14 -20.84 12.23
N ILE A 175 18.90 -20.73 13.52
CA ILE A 175 19.84 -21.20 14.54
C ILE A 175 19.51 -22.67 14.79
N SER A 176 20.48 -23.54 14.55
CA SER A 176 20.35 -24.97 14.87
C SER A 176 20.22 -25.16 16.37
N ALA A 177 19.50 -26.21 16.78
CA ALA A 177 19.33 -26.57 18.19
C ALA A 177 20.67 -26.92 18.91
N GLY A 178 21.79 -27.02 18.20
CA GLY A 178 23.13 -27.32 18.73
C GLY A 178 24.04 -26.10 18.99
N ASP A 179 23.62 -24.88 18.65
CA ASP A 179 24.44 -23.67 18.79
C ASP A 179 24.11 -22.85 20.05
N LYS A 180 23.48 -23.48 21.05
CA LYS A 180 23.12 -22.86 22.34
C LYS A 180 24.20 -23.05 23.39
#